data_AF-A0A6J1LEP3-F1
#
_entry.id   AF-A0A6J1LEP3-F1
#
_cell.length_a   1.000
_cell.length_b   1.000
_cell.length_c   1.000
_cell.angle_alpha   90.00
_cell.angle_beta   90.00
_cell.angle_gamma   90.00
#
_symmetry.space_group_name_H-M   'P 1'
#
loop_
_entity.id
_entity.type
_entity.pdbx_description
1 polymer ?
#
loop_
_entity_poly.entity_id
_entity_poly.type
_entity_poly.pdbx_seq_one_letter_code
_entity_poly.pdbx_strand_id
1 'polypeptide(L)'
;MDKWVQLNNQAAGRDKIARLIQYASRALWDSLESSNSHPALVDNFKTIEYILSTFRKLLRFGKGLDVFYASFRAIHYPDLTIRVTLTMSKISQALFLLADHLLWLARTGLTTVDPKKWSRIANKYWLFSIVMNLCRDLYEIMRVLDLHKASCSSGISRCRIPTRINTPADFKRLALNSYGIVLGHKDIFVDTVKNVCDFFIPLTALGYTSLTPRTIGILGAISSMAGLWALLEPAAKLTPA
;
A
#
# COMPACT_ATOMS: atom_id res chain seq x y z
N MET A 1 8.64 15.03 -19.20
CA MET A 1 9.93 14.37 -18.90
C MET A 1 10.34 14.59 -17.45
N ASP A 2 10.14 15.80 -16.92
CA ASP A 2 10.59 16.22 -15.59
C ASP A 2 10.03 15.40 -14.43
N LYS A 3 8.73 15.05 -14.43
CA LYS A 3 8.13 14.19 -13.40
C LYS A 3 8.80 12.80 -13.31
N TRP A 4 9.18 12.22 -14.44
CA TRP A 4 9.85 10.92 -14.49
C TRP A 4 11.30 11.00 -14.00
N VAL A 5 12.01 12.07 -14.35
CA VAL A 5 13.36 12.35 -13.85
C VAL A 5 13.32 12.58 -12.33
N GLN A 6 12.37 13.38 -11.84
CA GLN A 6 12.18 13.61 -10.41
C GLN A 6 11.88 12.32 -9.64
N LEU A 7 11.04 11.45 -10.21
CA LEU A 7 10.73 10.15 -9.61
C LEU A 7 11.96 9.24 -9.55
N ASN A 8 12.77 9.20 -10.62
CA ASN A 8 14.01 8.41 -10.67
C ASN A 8 15.08 8.91 -9.67
N ASN A 9 15.12 10.23 -9.42
CA ASN A 9 16.04 10.83 -8.45
C ASN A 9 15.68 10.49 -6.99
N GLN A 10 14.46 10.04 -6.72
CA GLN A 10 14.03 9.64 -5.37
C GLN A 10 14.27 8.15 -5.14
N ALA A 11 14.91 7.79 -4.02
CA ALA A 11 15.01 6.38 -3.60
C ALA A 11 13.63 5.71 -3.47
N ALA A 12 12.62 6.46 -3.00
CA ALA A 12 11.25 5.99 -2.92
C ALA A 12 10.62 5.68 -4.30
N GLY A 13 10.94 6.48 -5.33
CA GLY A 13 10.48 6.24 -6.70
C GLY A 13 11.09 4.96 -7.27
N ARG A 14 12.41 4.80 -7.13
CA ARG A 14 13.12 3.58 -7.53
C ARG A 14 12.61 2.33 -6.81
N ASP A 15 12.34 2.39 -5.50
CA ASP A 15 11.78 1.27 -4.74
C ASP A 15 10.38 0.87 -5.25
N LYS A 16 9.52 1.84 -5.59
CA LYS A 16 8.17 1.55 -6.11
C LYS A 16 8.18 0.99 -7.53
N ILE A 17 9.07 1.46 -8.41
CA ILE A 17 9.28 0.87 -9.75
C ILE A 17 9.77 -0.57 -9.60
N ALA A 18 10.80 -0.79 -8.77
CA ALA A 18 11.32 -2.13 -8.52
C ALA A 18 10.24 -3.05 -7.91
N ARG A 19 9.37 -2.52 -7.03
CA ARG A 19 8.24 -3.26 -6.45
C ARG A 19 7.24 -3.67 -7.53
N LEU A 20 6.89 -2.76 -8.44
CA LEU A 20 5.97 -3.02 -9.53
C LEU A 20 6.50 -4.16 -10.41
N ILE A 21 7.75 -4.07 -10.86
CA ILE A 21 8.35 -5.09 -11.72
C ILE A 21 8.46 -6.42 -10.97
N GLN A 22 8.88 -6.41 -9.69
CA GLN A 22 8.97 -7.62 -8.87
C GLN A 22 7.63 -8.38 -8.81
N TYR A 23 6.54 -7.68 -8.48
CA TYR A 23 5.23 -8.32 -8.33
C TYR A 23 4.59 -8.68 -9.69
N ALA A 24 4.87 -7.90 -10.75
CA ALA A 24 4.50 -8.29 -12.11
C ALA A 24 5.22 -9.58 -12.53
N SER A 25 6.53 -9.70 -12.28
CA SER A 25 7.28 -10.93 -12.52
C SER A 25 6.70 -12.11 -11.74
N ARG A 26 6.25 -11.88 -10.49
CA ARG A 26 5.57 -12.90 -9.70
C ARG A 26 4.29 -13.42 -10.35
N ALA A 27 3.46 -12.51 -10.87
CA ALA A 27 2.24 -12.90 -11.57
C ALA A 27 2.52 -13.66 -12.86
N LEU A 28 3.58 -13.26 -13.58
CA LEU A 28 3.95 -13.86 -14.86
C LEU A 28 4.50 -15.27 -14.70
N TRP A 29 5.43 -15.53 -13.75
CA TRP A 29 5.99 -16.88 -13.61
C TRP A 29 4.93 -17.89 -13.17
N ASP A 30 4.00 -17.52 -12.27
CA ASP A 30 2.92 -18.41 -11.82
C ASP A 30 1.93 -18.70 -12.96
N SER A 31 1.63 -17.70 -13.79
CA SER A 31 0.82 -17.89 -14.98
C SER A 31 1.47 -18.87 -15.96
N LEU A 32 2.75 -18.68 -16.25
CA LEU A 32 3.51 -19.53 -17.16
C LEU A 32 3.70 -20.95 -16.63
N GLU A 33 3.95 -21.11 -15.33
CA GLU A 33 4.08 -22.40 -14.66
C GLU A 33 2.76 -23.17 -14.70
N SER A 34 1.62 -22.49 -14.50
CA SER A 34 0.30 -23.13 -14.61
C SER A 34 -0.07 -23.58 -16.02
N SER A 35 0.47 -22.92 -17.05
CA SER A 35 0.23 -23.25 -18.46
C SER A 35 1.28 -24.21 -19.05
N ASN A 36 2.28 -24.63 -18.26
CA ASN A 36 3.39 -25.49 -18.68
C ASN A 36 4.12 -25.01 -19.95
N SER A 37 4.06 -23.71 -20.25
CA SER A 37 4.33 -23.24 -21.61
C SER A 37 5.81 -22.92 -21.88
N HIS A 38 6.62 -22.54 -20.88
CA HIS A 38 8.06 -22.28 -21.06
C HIS A 38 8.85 -22.34 -19.73
N PRO A 39 9.43 -23.49 -19.34
CA PRO A 39 10.14 -23.65 -18.06
C PRO A 39 11.31 -22.66 -17.87
N ALA A 40 12.12 -22.43 -18.91
CA ALA A 40 13.23 -21.48 -18.83
C ALA A 40 12.77 -20.03 -18.55
N LEU A 41 11.59 -19.64 -19.07
CA LEU A 41 11.05 -18.31 -18.85
C LEU A 41 10.51 -18.14 -17.42
N VAL A 42 9.94 -19.22 -16.85
CA VAL A 42 9.52 -19.27 -15.44
C VAL A 42 10.71 -18.99 -14.52
N ASP A 43 11.84 -19.65 -14.75
CA ASP A 43 13.05 -19.47 -13.93
C ASP A 43 13.66 -18.06 -14.06
N ASN A 44 13.62 -17.49 -15.27
CA ASN A 44 14.04 -16.10 -15.50
C ASN A 44 13.19 -15.12 -14.67
N PHE A 45 11.86 -15.26 -14.68
CA PHE A 45 10.98 -14.39 -13.89
C PHE A 45 11.10 -14.61 -12.37
N LYS A 46 11.31 -15.85 -11.90
CA LYS A 46 11.64 -16.14 -10.50
C LYS A 46 12.95 -15.44 -10.08
N THR A 47 13.95 -15.44 -10.96
CA THR A 47 15.24 -14.76 -10.74
C THR A 47 15.08 -13.24 -10.68
N ILE A 48 14.33 -12.63 -11.60
CA ILE A 48 14.03 -11.19 -11.58
C ILE A 48 13.32 -10.81 -10.28
N GLU A 49 12.32 -11.58 -9.86
CA GLU A 49 11.62 -11.35 -8.60
C GLU A 49 12.58 -11.37 -7.40
N TYR A 50 13.47 -12.36 -7.34
CA TYR A 50 14.44 -12.51 -6.27
C TYR A 50 15.44 -11.33 -6.20
N ILE A 51 16.00 -10.94 -7.35
CA ILE A 51 16.96 -9.83 -7.44
C ILE A 51 16.30 -8.52 -7.01
N LEU A 52 15.12 -8.21 -7.56
CA LEU A 52 14.40 -6.98 -7.23
C LEU A 52 13.93 -6.96 -5.77
N SER A 53 13.54 -8.10 -5.21
CA SER A 53 13.22 -8.21 -3.78
C SER A 53 14.41 -7.78 -2.92
N THR A 54 15.61 -8.25 -3.24
CA THR A 54 16.83 -7.93 -2.50
C THR A 54 17.28 -6.48 -2.72
N PHE A 55 17.26 -6.00 -3.97
CA PHE A 55 17.56 -4.61 -4.32
C PHE A 55 16.70 -3.61 -3.54
N ARG A 56 15.40 -3.89 -3.40
CA ARG A 56 14.48 -3.04 -2.64
C ARG A 56 14.76 -2.99 -1.15
N LYS A 57 15.33 -4.04 -0.55
CA LYS A 57 15.74 -4.00 0.86
C LYS A 57 16.87 -3.00 1.05
N LEU A 58 17.84 -3.00 0.14
CA LEU A 58 18.95 -2.03 0.12
C LEU A 58 18.46 -0.59 -0.10
N LEU A 59 17.52 -0.36 -1.03
CA LEU A 59 16.94 0.97 -1.23
C LEU A 59 16.20 1.52 0.00
N ARG A 60 15.73 0.64 0.90
CA ARG A 60 15.04 1.00 2.14
C ARG A 60 15.98 1.14 3.33
N PHE A 61 17.30 1.04 3.11
CA PHE A 61 18.29 1.24 4.15
C PHE A 61 18.17 2.65 4.76
N GLY A 62 18.18 2.75 6.09
CA GLY A 62 18.00 4.03 6.81
C GLY A 62 16.56 4.55 6.89
N LYS A 63 15.65 4.12 5.99
CA LYS A 63 14.23 4.55 5.97
C LYS A 63 13.49 4.26 7.29
N GLY A 64 13.92 3.24 8.04
CA GLY A 64 13.35 2.92 9.35
C GLY A 64 13.46 4.09 10.34
N LEU A 65 14.59 4.81 10.32
CA LEU A 65 14.81 5.99 11.17
C LEU A 65 13.91 7.15 10.77
N ASP A 66 13.75 7.41 9.47
CA ASP A 66 12.85 8.46 8.97
C ASP A 66 11.41 8.22 9.40
N VAL A 67 10.96 6.96 9.28
CA VAL A 67 9.60 6.53 9.64
C VAL A 67 9.40 6.60 11.16
N PHE A 68 10.40 6.18 11.93
CA PHE A 68 10.37 6.30 13.38
C PHE A 68 10.34 7.76 13.82
N TYR A 69 11.17 8.62 13.23
CA TYR A 69 11.16 10.05 13.52
C TYR A 69 9.81 10.71 13.14
N ALA A 70 9.18 10.26 12.05
CA ALA A 70 7.85 10.72 11.67
C ALA A 70 6.76 10.37 12.70
N SER A 71 6.94 9.29 13.48
CA SER A 71 6.00 8.94 14.57
C SER A 71 5.93 10.01 15.65
N PHE A 72 7.05 10.66 16.00
CA PHE A 72 7.05 11.74 16.99
C PHE A 72 6.23 12.93 16.53
N ARG A 73 6.25 13.25 15.23
CA ARG A 73 5.39 14.29 14.67
C ARG A 73 3.92 13.91 14.70
N ALA A 74 3.60 12.63 14.49
CA ALA A 74 2.23 12.14 14.51
C ALA A 74 1.57 12.21 15.90
N ILE A 75 2.35 12.08 16.98
CA ILE A 75 1.85 12.17 18.39
C ILE A 75 1.22 13.53 18.70
N HIS A 76 1.62 14.59 17.98
CA HIS A 76 1.09 15.94 18.20
C HIS A 76 -0.09 16.29 17.28
N TYR A 77 -0.61 15.33 16.50
CA TYR A 77 -1.72 15.63 15.58
C TYR A 77 -3.03 15.92 16.36
N PRO A 78 -3.81 16.96 15.98
CA PRO A 78 -4.97 17.40 16.76
C PRO A 78 -6.08 16.35 16.87
N ASP A 79 -6.38 15.67 15.76
CA ASP A 79 -7.42 14.64 15.71
C ASP A 79 -6.94 13.36 16.41
N LEU A 80 -7.67 12.92 17.43
CA LEU A 80 -7.28 11.75 18.23
C LEU A 80 -7.22 10.46 17.42
N THR A 81 -8.20 10.21 16.55
CA THR A 81 -8.28 8.97 15.77
C THR A 81 -7.14 8.91 14.77
N ILE A 82 -6.88 10.00 14.05
CA ILE A 82 -5.77 10.08 13.10
C ILE A 82 -4.44 9.98 13.84
N ARG A 83 -4.27 10.67 14.96
CA ARG A 83 -3.06 10.62 15.79
C ARG A 83 -2.71 9.20 16.22
N VAL A 84 -3.65 8.47 16.79
CA VAL A 84 -3.41 7.11 17.31
C VAL A 84 -3.10 6.16 16.17
N THR A 85 -3.96 6.12 15.13
CA THR A 85 -3.78 5.21 13.99
C THR A 85 -2.48 5.49 13.24
N LEU A 86 -2.16 6.75 12.97
CA LEU A 86 -0.94 7.15 12.28
C LEU A 86 0.31 6.83 13.12
N THR A 87 0.32 7.18 14.40
CA THR A 87 1.48 6.92 15.28
C THR A 87 1.76 5.43 15.38
N MET A 88 0.73 4.61 15.65
CA MET A 88 0.86 3.15 15.75
C MET A 88 1.32 2.53 14.43
N SER A 89 0.81 3.02 13.30
CA SER A 89 1.25 2.59 11.98
C SER A 89 2.73 2.89 11.75
N LYS A 90 3.20 4.10 12.06
CA LYS A 90 4.60 4.51 11.88
C LYS A 90 5.56 3.70 12.74
N ILE A 91 5.25 3.53 14.03
CA ILE A 91 6.06 2.71 14.94
C ILE A 91 6.17 1.28 14.40
N SER A 92 5.04 0.68 14.02
CA SER A 92 5.03 -0.68 13.47
C SER A 92 5.78 -0.79 12.15
N GLN A 93 5.67 0.21 11.27
CA GLN A 93 6.42 0.25 10.02
C GLN A 93 7.93 0.38 10.25
N ALA A 94 8.36 1.14 11.26
CA ALA A 94 9.76 1.22 11.66
C ALA A 94 10.29 -0.13 12.18
N LEU A 95 9.51 -0.83 13.01
CA LEU A 95 9.86 -2.18 13.50
C LEU A 95 9.91 -3.22 12.38
N PHE A 96 8.98 -3.14 11.42
CA PHE A 96 9.04 -3.95 10.20
C PHE A 96 10.34 -3.71 9.42
N LEU A 97 10.69 -2.44 9.20
CA LEU A 97 11.92 -2.09 8.48
C LEU A 97 13.15 -2.60 9.24
N LEU A 98 13.20 -2.43 10.56
CA LEU A 98 14.29 -2.98 11.38
C LEU A 98 14.44 -4.50 11.22
N ALA A 99 13.34 -5.24 11.29
CA ALA A 99 13.34 -6.68 11.05
C ALA A 99 13.78 -7.05 9.62
N ASP A 100 13.43 -6.24 8.61
CA ASP A 100 13.86 -6.44 7.21
C ASP A 100 15.37 -6.23 7.04
N HIS A 101 15.99 -5.32 7.80
CA HIS A 101 17.45 -5.13 7.82
C HIS A 101 18.16 -6.32 8.45
N LEU A 102 17.65 -6.83 9.58
CA LEU A 102 18.21 -8.04 10.21
C LEU A 102 18.11 -9.25 9.28
N LEU A 103 16.99 -9.38 8.56
CA LEU A 103 16.81 -10.45 7.58
C LEU A 103 17.75 -10.29 6.36
N TRP A 104 18.06 -9.06 5.95
CA TRP A 104 19.06 -8.80 4.93
C TRP A 104 20.48 -9.15 5.41
N LEU A 105 20.87 -8.75 6.63
CA LEU A 105 22.15 -9.10 7.24
C LEU A 105 22.31 -10.62 7.40
N ALA A 106 21.23 -11.33 7.71
CA ALA A 106 21.23 -12.78 7.79
C ALA A 106 21.57 -13.43 6.45
N ARG A 107 21.05 -12.87 5.34
CA ARG A 107 21.30 -13.35 3.98
C ARG A 107 22.73 -13.10 3.52
N THR A 108 23.40 -12.07 4.03
CA THR A 108 24.82 -11.79 3.72
C THR A 108 25.78 -12.59 4.58
N GLY A 109 25.29 -13.37 5.54
CA GLY A 109 26.13 -14.13 6.49
C GLY A 109 26.73 -13.29 7.61
N LEU A 110 26.36 -12.00 7.73
CA LEU A 110 26.89 -11.11 8.76
C LEU A 110 26.26 -11.33 10.15
N THR A 111 25.12 -12.02 10.23
CA THR A 111 24.47 -12.35 11.51
C THR A 111 23.81 -13.72 11.47
N THR A 112 23.86 -14.44 12.58
CA THR A 112 23.20 -15.74 12.75
C THR A 112 21.82 -15.56 13.38
N VAL A 113 20.84 -15.15 12.58
CA VAL A 113 19.44 -15.09 13.02
C VAL A 113 18.58 -16.05 12.21
N ASP A 114 17.56 -16.63 12.83
CA ASP A 114 16.59 -17.49 12.15
C ASP A 114 15.77 -16.69 11.11
N PRO A 115 15.98 -16.90 9.80
CA PRO A 115 15.29 -16.14 8.77
C PRO A 115 13.78 -16.37 8.76
N LYS A 116 13.31 -17.56 9.14
CA LYS A 116 11.88 -17.89 9.17
C LYS A 116 11.19 -17.15 10.31
N LYS A 117 11.79 -17.16 11.51
CA LYS A 117 11.27 -16.42 12.67
C LYS A 117 11.22 -14.91 12.40
N TRP A 118 12.30 -14.33 11.91
CA TRP A 118 12.36 -12.89 11.64
C TRP A 118 11.47 -12.46 10.47
N SER A 119 11.33 -13.29 9.44
CA SER A 119 10.36 -13.07 8.37
C SER A 119 8.92 -13.04 8.91
N ARG A 120 8.56 -13.97 9.80
CA ARG A 120 7.24 -13.99 10.45
C ARG A 120 7.01 -12.73 11.29
N ILE A 121 8.00 -12.30 12.08
CA ILE A 121 7.92 -11.07 12.89
C ILE A 121 7.76 -9.84 11.98
N ALA A 122 8.56 -9.72 10.92
CA ALA A 122 8.47 -8.63 9.97
C ALA A 122 7.06 -8.54 9.35
N ASN A 123 6.51 -9.68 8.89
CA ASN A 123 5.17 -9.71 8.31
C ASN A 123 4.07 -9.33 9.33
N LYS A 124 4.21 -9.68 10.61
CA LYS A 124 3.27 -9.24 11.66
C LYS A 124 3.26 -7.72 11.83
N TYR A 125 4.43 -7.10 11.93
CA TYR A 125 4.54 -5.64 12.03
C TYR A 125 4.06 -4.93 10.75
N TRP A 126 4.34 -5.51 9.59
CA TRP A 126 3.83 -4.97 8.33
C TRP A 126 2.30 -5.03 8.27
N LEU A 127 1.71 -6.17 8.62
CA LEU A 127 0.26 -6.35 8.67
C LEU A 127 -0.38 -5.36 9.65
N PHE A 128 0.16 -5.23 10.86
CA PHE A 128 -0.37 -4.30 11.85
C PHE A 128 -0.32 -2.83 11.37
N SER A 129 0.76 -2.42 10.71
CA SER A 129 0.84 -1.08 10.10
C SER A 129 -0.25 -0.87 9.04
N ILE A 130 -0.50 -1.86 8.18
CA ILE A 130 -1.56 -1.77 7.17
C ILE A 130 -2.94 -1.68 7.83
N VAL A 131 -3.20 -2.49 8.86
CA VAL A 131 -4.48 -2.44 9.60
C VAL A 131 -4.71 -1.04 10.19
N MET A 132 -3.70 -0.46 10.83
CA MET A 132 -3.80 0.90 11.36
C MET A 132 -4.05 1.95 10.25
N ASN A 133 -3.40 1.82 9.09
CA ASN A 133 -3.68 2.70 7.95
C ASN A 133 -5.11 2.51 7.42
N LEU A 134 -5.60 1.28 7.28
CA LEU A 134 -6.98 1.02 6.87
C LEU A 134 -8.01 1.58 7.85
N CYS A 135 -7.75 1.48 9.17
CA CYS A 135 -8.61 2.11 10.17
C CYS A 135 -8.67 3.63 9.99
N ARG A 136 -7.54 4.26 9.66
CA ARG A 136 -7.48 5.69 9.34
C ARG A 136 -8.23 6.01 8.05
N ASP A 137 -8.00 5.24 6.98
CA ASP A 137 -8.66 5.41 5.69
C ASP A 137 -10.19 5.36 5.86
N LEU A 138 -10.69 4.36 6.59
CA LEU A 138 -12.12 4.23 6.90
C LEU A 138 -12.64 5.44 7.69
N TYR A 139 -11.90 5.92 8.69
CA TYR A 139 -12.26 7.11 9.45
C TYR A 139 -12.35 8.36 8.56
N GLU A 140 -11.37 8.58 7.68
CA GLU A 140 -11.37 9.72 6.77
C GLU A 140 -12.50 9.61 5.72
N ILE A 141 -12.77 8.42 5.18
CA ILE A 141 -13.91 8.16 4.30
C ILE A 141 -15.23 8.52 5.01
N MET A 142 -15.44 8.07 6.25
CA MET A 142 -16.65 8.38 7.01
C MET A 142 -16.81 9.89 7.21
N ARG A 143 -15.72 10.58 7.59
CA ARG A 143 -15.71 12.04 7.76
C ARG A 143 -16.07 12.78 6.47
N VAL A 144 -15.51 12.37 5.32
CA VAL A 144 -15.83 12.95 4.01
C VAL A 144 -17.31 12.73 3.65
N LEU A 145 -17.82 11.53 3.88
CA LEU A 145 -19.23 11.21 3.63
C LEU A 145 -20.17 12.05 4.49
N ASP A 146 -19.83 12.27 5.76
CA ASP A 146 -20.66 13.07 6.67
C ASP A 146 -20.62 14.56 6.33
N LEU A 147 -19.46 15.09 5.93
CA LEU A 147 -19.35 16.45 5.39
C LEU A 147 -20.19 16.63 4.12
N HIS A 148 -20.18 15.65 3.23
CA HIS A 148 -20.97 15.69 2.01
C HIS A 148 -22.49 15.64 2.32
N LYS A 149 -22.93 14.79 3.25
CA LYS A 149 -24.32 14.76 3.72
C LYS A 149 -24.75 16.09 4.33
N ALA A 150 -23.91 16.68 5.18
CA ALA A 150 -24.18 17.98 5.80
C ALA A 150 -24.31 19.11 4.77
N SER A 151 -23.42 19.14 3.77
CA SER A 151 -23.45 20.10 2.65
C SER A 151 -24.72 19.95 1.78
N CYS A 152 -25.22 18.72 1.63
CA CYS A 152 -26.51 18.48 0.97
C CYS A 152 -27.70 18.94 1.81
N SER A 153 -27.63 18.76 3.13
CA SER A 153 -28.70 19.20 4.05
C SER A 153 -28.79 20.72 4.16
N SER A 154 -27.67 21.43 4.06
CA SER A 154 -27.62 22.90 4.08
C SER A 154 -27.92 23.55 2.71
N GLY A 155 -28.23 22.75 1.68
CA GLY A 155 -28.57 23.24 0.34
C GLY A 155 -27.38 23.76 -0.48
N ILE A 156 -26.15 23.63 0.03
CA ILE A 156 -24.92 24.05 -0.65
C ILE A 156 -24.60 23.10 -1.81
N SER A 157 -24.84 21.79 -1.62
CA SER A 157 -24.65 20.78 -2.66
C SER A 157 -25.98 20.16 -3.07
N ARG A 158 -26.27 20.12 -4.39
CA ARG A 158 -27.50 19.51 -4.93
C ARG A 158 -27.39 18.00 -5.17
N CYS A 159 -26.22 17.41 -4.91
CA CYS A 159 -25.91 16.01 -5.20
C CYS A 159 -26.25 15.10 -4.02
N ARG A 160 -27.52 14.73 -3.83
CA ARG A 160 -27.90 13.79 -2.78
C ARG A 160 -27.52 12.36 -3.17
N ILE A 161 -26.69 11.70 -2.34
CA ILE A 161 -26.43 10.26 -2.47
C ILE A 161 -27.75 9.51 -2.18
N PRO A 162 -28.28 8.70 -3.12
CA PRO A 162 -29.51 7.96 -2.89
C PRO A 162 -29.29 6.91 -1.79
N THR A 163 -30.17 6.90 -0.78
CA THR A 163 -30.12 5.95 0.35
C THR A 163 -30.70 4.58 0.01
N ARG A 164 -31.48 4.49 -1.07
CA ARG A 164 -32.00 3.24 -1.65
C ARG A 164 -31.80 3.25 -3.15
N ILE A 165 -31.39 2.10 -3.69
CA ILE A 165 -31.23 1.89 -5.12
C ILE A 165 -32.43 1.06 -5.59
N ASN A 166 -33.45 1.72 -6.10
CA ASN A 166 -34.63 1.05 -6.63
C ASN A 166 -34.67 1.05 -8.15
N THR A 167 -33.98 2.01 -8.78
CA THR A 167 -33.98 2.18 -10.24
C THR A 167 -32.56 2.20 -10.83
N PRO A 168 -32.40 1.84 -12.12
CA PRO A 168 -31.13 2.01 -12.83
C PRO A 168 -30.64 3.48 -12.86
N ALA A 169 -31.57 4.44 -12.82
CA ALA A 169 -31.25 5.86 -12.73
C ALA A 169 -30.64 6.24 -11.36
N ASP A 170 -31.10 5.63 -10.27
CA ASP A 170 -30.52 5.80 -8.94
C ASP A 170 -29.11 5.22 -8.87
N PHE A 171 -28.87 4.07 -9.50
CA PHE A 171 -27.53 3.50 -9.62
C PHE A 171 -26.59 4.44 -10.38
N LYS A 172 -27.03 5.00 -11.51
CA LYS A 172 -26.23 5.98 -12.27
C LYS A 172 -25.94 7.24 -11.43
N ARG A 173 -26.91 7.75 -10.69
CA ARG A 173 -26.73 8.90 -9.78
C ARG A 173 -25.76 8.59 -8.66
N LEU A 174 -25.87 7.42 -8.03
CA LEU A 174 -24.94 6.94 -7.03
C LEU A 174 -23.52 6.86 -7.59
N ALA A 175 -23.35 6.21 -8.74
CA ALA A 175 -22.05 6.05 -9.39
C ALA A 175 -21.41 7.42 -9.72
N LEU A 176 -22.18 8.36 -10.26
CA LEU A 176 -21.69 9.71 -10.57
C LEU A 176 -21.31 10.50 -9.31
N ASN A 177 -22.12 10.46 -8.26
CA ASN A 177 -21.84 11.18 -7.01
C ASN A 177 -20.64 10.57 -6.28
N SER A 178 -20.57 9.24 -6.19
CA SER A 178 -19.43 8.52 -5.63
C SER A 178 -18.15 8.82 -6.42
N TYR A 179 -18.23 8.88 -7.74
CA TYR A 179 -17.09 9.28 -8.59
C TYR A 179 -16.65 10.72 -8.32
N GLY A 180 -17.59 11.65 -8.16
CA GLY A 180 -17.29 13.03 -7.76
C GLY A 180 -16.57 13.13 -6.42
N ILE A 181 -16.98 12.34 -5.42
CA ILE A 181 -16.32 12.27 -4.10
C ILE A 181 -14.91 11.71 -4.24
N VAL A 182 -14.72 10.63 -5.01
CA VAL A 182 -13.40 10.05 -5.27
C VAL A 182 -12.49 11.04 -5.99
N LEU A 183 -13.01 11.81 -6.95
CA LEU A 183 -12.25 12.85 -7.63
C LEU A 183 -11.85 14.00 -6.70
N GLY A 184 -12.67 14.33 -5.71
CA GLY A 184 -12.39 15.34 -4.69
C GLY A 184 -11.39 14.87 -3.63
N HIS A 185 -11.34 13.56 -3.36
CA HIS A 185 -10.54 12.93 -2.31
C HIS A 185 -9.68 11.78 -2.86
N LYS A 186 -8.90 12.09 -3.90
CA LYS A 186 -8.03 11.12 -4.58
C LYS A 186 -6.98 10.54 -3.64
N ASP A 187 -6.53 11.33 -2.69
CA ASP A 187 -5.57 10.95 -1.65
C ASP A 187 -6.07 9.79 -0.79
N ILE A 188 -7.27 9.91 -0.23
CA ILE A 188 -7.89 8.85 0.58
C ILE A 188 -8.14 7.62 -0.28
N PHE A 189 -8.66 7.79 -1.49
CA PHE A 189 -8.94 6.66 -2.39
C PHE A 189 -7.68 5.89 -2.77
N VAL A 190 -6.61 6.59 -3.19
CA VAL A 190 -5.35 5.96 -3.60
C VAL A 190 -4.69 5.25 -2.42
N ASP A 191 -4.67 5.83 -1.22
CA ASP A 191 -4.11 5.15 -0.05
C ASP A 191 -4.94 3.93 0.37
N THR A 192 -6.28 4.04 0.32
CA THR A 192 -7.19 2.92 0.60
C THR A 192 -6.94 1.76 -0.36
N VAL A 193 -6.92 2.01 -1.67
CA VAL A 193 -6.66 0.96 -2.68
C VAL A 193 -5.30 0.31 -2.44
N LYS A 194 -4.27 1.13 -2.18
CA LYS A 194 -2.93 0.64 -1.86
C LYS A 194 -2.94 -0.27 -0.64
N ASN A 195 -3.55 0.17 0.46
CA ASN A 195 -3.55 -0.55 1.74
C ASN A 195 -4.40 -1.83 1.67
N VAL A 196 -5.55 -1.81 0.99
CA VAL A 196 -6.38 -3.01 0.77
C VAL A 196 -5.64 -4.06 -0.07
N CYS A 197 -4.99 -3.64 -1.15
CA CYS A 197 -4.19 -4.57 -1.97
C CYS A 197 -2.98 -5.11 -1.19
N ASP A 198 -2.26 -4.24 -0.47
CA ASP A 198 -1.10 -4.66 0.33
C ASP A 198 -1.49 -5.55 1.51
N PHE A 199 -2.69 -5.42 2.08
CA PHE A 199 -3.17 -6.18 3.24
C PHE A 199 -3.04 -7.69 3.07
N PHE A 200 -3.39 -8.19 1.88
CA PHE A 200 -3.35 -9.62 1.59
C PHE A 200 -1.95 -10.19 1.51
N ILE A 201 -0.92 -9.36 1.27
CA ILE A 201 0.46 -9.84 1.08
C ILE A 201 1.07 -10.39 2.37
N PRO A 202 1.19 -9.63 3.48
CA PRO A 202 1.65 -10.20 4.74
C PRO A 202 0.65 -11.20 5.33
N LEU A 203 -0.66 -11.05 5.04
CA LEU A 203 -1.68 -11.99 5.50
C LEU A 203 -1.45 -13.41 4.93
N THR A 204 -1.19 -13.52 3.63
CA THR A 204 -0.80 -14.78 2.98
C THR A 204 0.58 -15.24 3.45
N ALA A 205 1.56 -14.35 3.60
CA ALA A 205 2.89 -14.71 4.10
C ALA A 205 2.88 -15.26 5.54
N LEU A 206 1.88 -14.89 6.35
CA LEU A 206 1.67 -15.42 7.70
C LEU A 206 0.86 -16.73 7.71
N GLY A 207 0.31 -17.15 6.58
CA GLY A 207 -0.50 -18.37 6.45
C GLY A 207 -1.96 -18.19 6.84
N TYR A 208 -2.46 -16.95 6.99
CA TYR A 208 -3.87 -16.70 7.30
C TYR A 208 -4.79 -16.81 6.07
N THR A 209 -4.24 -16.67 4.87
CA THR A 209 -4.96 -16.86 3.60
C THR A 209 -4.12 -17.67 2.62
N SER A 210 -4.79 -18.44 1.77
CA SER A 210 -4.16 -19.32 0.77
C SER A 210 -4.26 -18.74 -0.65
N LEU A 211 -3.79 -17.50 -0.84
CA LEU A 211 -3.79 -16.86 -2.16
C LEU A 211 -2.64 -17.38 -3.03
N THR A 212 -2.90 -17.55 -4.32
CA THR A 212 -1.87 -17.98 -5.28
C THR A 212 -0.81 -16.88 -5.46
N PRO A 213 0.44 -17.25 -5.80
CA PRO A 213 1.49 -16.29 -6.14
C PRO A 213 1.05 -15.27 -7.21
N ARG A 214 0.23 -15.70 -8.18
CA ARG A 214 -0.36 -14.80 -9.19
C ARG A 214 -1.26 -13.73 -8.60
N THR A 215 -2.21 -14.11 -7.74
CA THR A 215 -3.09 -13.13 -7.10
C THR A 215 -2.29 -12.14 -6.24
N ILE A 216 -1.29 -12.63 -5.50
CA ILE A 216 -0.38 -11.77 -4.72
C ILE A 216 0.45 -10.85 -5.64
N GLY A 217 0.91 -11.36 -6.79
CA GLY A 217 1.58 -10.59 -7.83
C GLY A 217 0.71 -9.44 -8.35
N ILE A 218 -0.55 -9.72 -8.70
CA ILE A 218 -1.49 -8.71 -9.19
C ILE A 218 -1.77 -7.65 -8.13
N LEU A 219 -2.08 -8.07 -6.89
CA LEU A 219 -2.35 -7.14 -5.78
C LEU A 219 -1.13 -6.25 -5.48
N GLY A 220 0.07 -6.83 -5.44
CA GLY A 220 1.31 -6.08 -5.24
C GLY A 220 1.64 -5.13 -6.40
N ALA A 221 1.28 -5.47 -7.64
CA ALA A 221 1.42 -4.59 -8.79
C ALA A 221 0.45 -3.40 -8.69
N ILE A 222 -0.82 -3.64 -8.39
CA ILE A 222 -1.85 -2.61 -8.22
C ILE A 222 -1.45 -1.63 -7.10
N SER A 223 -1.03 -2.14 -5.94
CA SER A 223 -0.60 -1.29 -4.82
C SER A 223 0.65 -0.47 -5.16
N SER A 224 1.55 -1.01 -5.98
CA SER A 224 2.74 -0.30 -6.46
C SER A 224 2.40 0.82 -7.43
N MET A 225 1.46 0.59 -8.35
CA MET A 225 0.95 1.61 -9.26
C MET A 225 0.26 2.75 -8.50
N ALA A 226 -0.62 2.43 -7.54
CA ALA A 226 -1.25 3.41 -6.65
C ALA A 226 -0.17 4.21 -5.89
N GLY A 227 0.86 3.54 -5.39
CA GLY A 227 1.99 4.20 -4.77
C GLY A 227 2.77 5.14 -5.72
N LEU A 228 3.01 4.75 -6.98
CA LEU A 228 3.69 5.60 -7.95
C LEU A 228 2.84 6.82 -8.29
N TRP A 229 1.53 6.65 -8.45
CA TRP A 229 0.59 7.74 -8.63
C TRP A 229 0.73 8.77 -7.51
N ALA A 230 0.70 8.34 -6.25
CA ALA A 230 0.83 9.24 -5.10
C ALA A 230 2.18 9.98 -5.02
N LEU A 231 3.22 9.56 -5.76
CA LEU A 231 4.48 10.30 -5.88
C LEU A 231 4.47 11.31 -7.03
N LEU A 232 3.74 11.01 -8.12
CA LEU A 232 3.66 11.85 -9.32
C LEU A 232 2.61 12.97 -9.20
N GLU A 233 1.61 12.74 -8.35
CA GLU A 233 0.49 13.64 -8.13
C GLU A 233 0.37 13.99 -6.64
N PRO A 234 0.77 15.20 -6.22
CA PRO A 234 0.72 15.59 -4.81
C PRO A 234 -0.69 15.51 -4.20
N ALA A 235 -1.72 15.78 -4.99
CA ALA A 235 -3.12 15.69 -4.59
C ALA A 235 -3.62 14.25 -4.35
N ALA A 236 -2.84 13.24 -4.73
CA ALA A 236 -3.14 11.83 -4.49
C ALA A 236 -2.39 11.26 -3.27
N LYS A 237 -1.69 12.11 -2.51
CA LYS A 237 -0.95 11.70 -1.31
C LYS A 237 -1.72 12.12 -0.06
N LEU A 238 -2.13 11.12 0.73
CA LEU A 238 -2.82 11.36 2.00
C LEU A 238 -1.94 12.10 3.00
N THR A 239 -2.47 13.16 3.60
CA THR A 239 -1.78 13.98 4.62
C THR A 239 -2.64 14.13 5.87
N PRO A 240 -2.07 14.11 7.09
CA PRO A 240 -0.65 13.90 7.44
C PRO A 240 -0.13 12.53 6.97
N ALA A 241 1.14 12.42 6.58
CA ALA A 241 1.68 11.20 5.95
C ALA A 241 2.44 10.30 6.91
#